data_AF-A0A259IDI9-F1
#
_entry.id   AF-A0A259IDI9-F1
#
_cell.length_a   1.000
_cell.length_b   1.000
_cell.length_c   1.000
_cell.angle_alpha   90.00
_cell.angle_beta   90.00
_cell.angle_gamma   90.00
#
_symmetry.space_group_name_H-M   'P 1'
#
loop_
_entity.id
_entity.type
_entity.pdbx_description
1 polymer ?
#
loop_
_entity_poly.entity_id
_entity_poly.type
_entity_poly.pdbx_seq_one_letter_code
_entity_poly.pdbx_strand_id
1 'polypeptide(L)'
;MSMKNSFSPVDSLEPGAWLDAVTWNEQGLVPVIAQEVGSKDILMMAWMNRDALLATLRLGEAVYWTRSRQKLWHKGEESGHTQKVK
;
A
#
# COMPACT_ATOMS: atom_id res chain seq x y z
N MET A 1 10.81 16.68 21.86
CA MET A 1 10.45 17.45 20.65
C MET A 1 10.38 16.45 19.49
N SER A 2 9.24 15.79 19.32
CA SER A 2 9.11 14.64 18.41
C SER A 2 8.74 15.11 17.02
N MET A 3 9.65 15.02 16.05
CA MET A 3 9.32 15.18 14.64
C MET A 3 8.39 14.02 14.25
N LYS A 4 7.10 14.30 14.17
CA LYS A 4 6.12 13.37 13.59
C LYS A 4 6.38 13.37 12.09
N ASN A 5 7.11 12.37 11.59
CA ASN A 5 7.08 12.02 10.18
C ASN A 5 5.66 11.51 9.89
N SER A 6 4.76 12.43 9.52
CA SER A 6 3.44 12.05 9.03
C SER A 6 3.52 11.82 7.53
N PHE A 7 3.21 10.61 7.09
CA PHE A 7 2.95 10.35 5.68
C PHE A 7 1.88 11.33 5.17
N SER A 8 2.13 11.94 4.02
CA SER A 8 1.17 12.79 3.32
C SER A 8 0.97 12.22 1.90
N PRO A 9 -0.28 11.95 1.49
CA PRO A 9 -0.58 11.46 0.16
C PRO A 9 -0.15 12.48 -0.91
N VAL A 10 0.29 12.00 -2.07
CA VAL A 10 0.73 12.84 -3.19
C VAL A 10 0.00 12.41 -4.46
N ASP A 11 -1.17 12.98 -4.72
CA ASP A 11 -2.04 12.60 -5.85
C ASP A 11 -1.33 12.68 -7.22
N SER A 12 -0.44 13.66 -7.39
CA SER A 12 0.35 13.89 -8.61
C SER A 12 1.65 13.10 -8.68
N LEU A 13 1.88 12.15 -7.75
CA LEU A 13 3.09 11.34 -7.75
C LEU A 13 3.13 10.49 -9.02
N GLU A 14 4.12 10.68 -9.88
CA GLU A 14 4.30 9.84 -11.05
C GLU A 14 5.14 8.58 -10.74
N PRO A 15 4.93 7.47 -11.46
CA PRO A 15 5.83 6.33 -11.37
C PRO A 15 7.25 6.77 -11.75
N GLY A 16 8.24 6.28 -11.00
CA GLY A 16 9.63 6.63 -11.25
C GLY A 16 10.59 5.60 -10.68
N ALA A 17 11.89 5.90 -10.78
CA ALA A 17 12.96 5.00 -10.37
C ALA A 17 12.89 4.54 -8.90
N TRP A 18 12.16 5.27 -8.05
CA TRP A 18 11.92 4.87 -6.66
C TRP A 18 11.19 3.52 -6.53
N LEU A 19 10.34 3.16 -7.51
CA LEU A 19 9.69 1.83 -7.54
C LEU A 19 10.70 0.70 -7.74
N ASP A 20 11.86 0.99 -8.32
CA ASP A 20 12.92 0.00 -8.57
C ASP A 20 13.71 -0.33 -7.30
N ALA A 21 13.58 0.48 -6.24
CA ALA A 21 14.13 0.17 -4.93
C ALA A 21 13.41 -1.00 -4.23
N VAL A 22 12.20 -1.35 -4.68
CA VAL A 22 11.44 -2.49 -4.17
C VAL A 22 11.92 -3.77 -4.85
N THR A 23 12.21 -4.80 -4.07
CA THR A 23 12.51 -6.14 -4.59
C THR A 23 11.22 -6.85 -4.99
N TRP A 24 10.86 -6.73 -6.27
CA TRP A 24 9.73 -7.44 -6.85
C TRP A 24 10.09 -8.90 -7.13
N ASN A 25 9.15 -9.82 -6.90
CA ASN A 25 9.31 -11.21 -7.32
C ASN A 25 9.13 -11.37 -8.84
N GLU A 26 9.29 -12.59 -9.35
CA GLU A 26 9.15 -12.91 -10.79
C GLU A 26 7.79 -12.56 -11.40
N GLN A 27 6.76 -12.40 -10.57
CA GLN A 27 5.41 -12.02 -11.00
C GLN A 27 5.18 -10.50 -10.90
N GLY A 28 6.20 -9.71 -10.57
CA GLY A 28 6.10 -8.27 -10.36
C GLY A 28 5.39 -7.89 -9.05
N LEU A 29 5.40 -8.78 -8.04
CA LEU A 29 4.70 -8.59 -6.77
C LEU A 29 5.65 -8.49 -5.58
N VAL A 30 5.21 -7.76 -4.55
CA VAL A 30 5.87 -7.69 -3.24
C VAL A 30 4.88 -8.07 -2.14
N PRO A 31 5.29 -8.87 -1.12
CA PRO A 31 4.46 -9.10 0.04
C PRO A 31 4.42 -7.84 0.92
N VAL A 32 3.23 -7.45 1.38
CA VAL A 32 3.03 -6.28 2.24
C VAL A 32 2.28 -6.68 3.49
N ILE A 33 2.72 -6.17 4.63
CA ILE A 33 2.10 -6.40 5.94
C ILE A 33 1.43 -5.11 6.39
N ALA A 34 0.13 -5.15 6.63
CA ALA A 34 -0.58 -4.07 7.29
C ALA A 34 -0.48 -4.26 8.81
N GLN A 35 0.05 -3.24 9.49
CA GLN A 35 0.22 -3.23 10.94
C GLN A 35 -0.54 -2.05 11.53
N GLU A 36 -1.20 -2.25 12.67
CA GLU A 36 -1.83 -1.17 13.42
C GLU A 36 -0.75 -0.28 14.08
N VAL A 37 -0.93 1.03 14.01
CA VAL A 37 0.13 1.99 14.37
C VAL A 37 0.37 2.07 15.87
N GLY A 38 -0.67 1.94 16.69
CA GLY A 38 -0.60 2.00 18.15
C GLY A 38 -0.18 0.66 18.78
N SER A 39 -1.05 -0.36 18.68
CA SER A 39 -0.90 -1.69 19.27
C SER A 39 0.22 -2.50 18.65
N LYS A 40 0.60 -2.18 17.41
CA LYS A 40 1.55 -2.96 16.59
C LYS A 40 1.04 -4.34 16.19
N ASP A 41 -0.26 -4.58 16.30
CA ASP A 41 -0.86 -5.81 15.83
C ASP A 41 -0.70 -5.95 14.32
N ILE A 42 -0.32 -7.16 13.89
CA ILE A 42 -0.33 -7.52 12.47
C ILE A 42 -1.78 -7.78 12.06
N LEU A 43 -2.31 -6.92 11.20
CA LEU A 43 -3.70 -6.99 10.77
C LEU A 43 -3.88 -7.99 9.63
N MET A 44 -2.96 -7.96 8.65
CA MET A 44 -3.03 -8.83 7.48
C MET A 44 -1.72 -8.82 6.67
N MET A 45 -1.60 -9.82 5.82
CA MET A 45 -0.64 -9.87 4.73
C MET A 45 -1.39 -9.81 3.39
N ALA A 46 -0.88 -9.06 2.43
CA ALA A 46 -1.39 -8.99 1.07
C ALA A 46 -0.24 -8.84 0.06
N TRP A 47 -0.60 -8.74 -1.22
CA TRP A 47 0.34 -8.48 -2.30
C TRP A 47 0.12 -7.07 -2.85
N MET A 48 1.20 -6.42 -3.27
CA MET A 48 1.13 -5.25 -4.13
C MET A 48 1.93 -5.51 -5.40
N ASN A 49 1.45 -5.03 -6.53
CA ASN A 49 2.27 -4.77 -7.71
C ASN A 49 2.69 -3.28 -7.70
N ARG A 50 3.41 -2.84 -8.74
CA ARG A 50 3.85 -1.44 -8.87
C ARG A 50 2.68 -0.45 -8.83
N ASP A 51 1.58 -0.76 -9.54
CA ASP A 51 0.41 0.11 -9.60
C ASP A 51 -0.32 0.23 -8.25
N ALA A 52 -0.43 -0.88 -7.51
CA ALA A 52 -1.03 -0.92 -6.18
C ALA A 52 -0.24 -0.07 -5.18
N LEU A 53 1.09 -0.16 -5.21
CA LEU A 53 1.96 0.66 -4.37
C LEU A 53 1.86 2.14 -4.75
N LEU A 54 1.90 2.46 -6.05
CA LEU A 54 1.72 3.84 -6.52
C LEU A 54 0.37 4.42 -6.10
N ALA A 55 -0.71 3.67 -6.29
CA ALA A 55 -2.06 4.08 -5.89
C ALA A 55 -2.15 4.29 -4.36
N THR A 56 -1.51 3.44 -3.57
CA THR A 56 -1.45 3.59 -2.12
C THR A 56 -0.75 4.89 -1.71
N LEU A 57 0.37 5.24 -2.35
CA LEU A 57 1.08 6.49 -2.05
C LEU A 57 0.35 7.75 -2.54
N ARG A 58 -0.38 7.64 -3.66
CA ARG A 58 -1.24 8.73 -4.15
C ARG A 58 -2.39 9.00 -3.20
N LEU A 59 -3.16 7.96 -2.85
CA LEU A 59 -4.39 8.08 -2.07
C LEU A 59 -4.16 8.19 -0.57
N GLY A 60 -3.07 7.60 -0.07
CA GLY A 60 -2.83 7.40 1.36
C GLY A 60 -3.75 6.37 2.01
N GLU A 61 -4.41 5.56 1.20
CA GLU A 61 -5.22 4.43 1.62
C GLU A 61 -4.69 3.16 0.96
N ALA A 62 -4.75 2.03 1.67
CA ALA A 62 -4.14 0.80 1.21
C ALA A 62 -4.86 0.23 -0.04
N VAL A 63 -4.14 0.16 -1.15
CA VAL A 63 -4.57 -0.51 -2.38
C VAL A 63 -3.69 -1.73 -2.59
N TYR A 64 -4.29 -2.91 -2.74
CA TYR A 64 -3.59 -4.17 -2.92
C TYR A 64 -3.79 -4.73 -4.32
N TRP A 65 -2.97 -5.71 -4.69
CA TRP A 65 -3.16 -6.54 -5.87
C TRP A 65 -3.79 -7.87 -5.49
N THR A 66 -4.97 -8.18 -6.05
CA THR A 66 -5.56 -9.51 -5.92
C THR A 66 -5.03 -10.43 -7.01
N ARG A 67 -4.32 -11.49 -6.59
CA ARG A 67 -3.75 -12.48 -7.52
C ARG A 67 -4.81 -13.33 -8.21
N SER A 68 -5.91 -13.64 -7.53
CA SER A 68 -6.98 -14.49 -8.09
C SER A 68 -7.83 -13.76 -9.12
N ARG A 69 -8.03 -12.45 -8.96
CA ARG A 69 -8.82 -11.62 -9.89
C ARG A 69 -7.96 -10.77 -10.83
N GLN A 70 -6.64 -10.80 -10.66
CA GLN A 70 -5.65 -10.00 -11.40
C GLN A 70 -6.06 -8.53 -11.55
N LYS A 71 -6.43 -7.89 -10.44
CA LYS A 71 -6.85 -6.49 -10.41
C LYS A 71 -6.39 -5.78 -9.13
N LEU A 72 -6.44 -4.45 -9.16
CA LEU A 72 -6.36 -3.64 -7.96
C LEU A 72 -7.58 -3.87 -7.08
N TRP A 73 -7.36 -3.83 -5.77
CA TRP A 73 -8.40 -3.92 -4.74
C TRP A 73 -8.16 -2.82 -3.72
N HIS A 74 -9.08 -1.87 -3.63
CA HIS A 74 -9.01 -0.84 -2.61
C HIS A 74 -9.54 -1.42 -1.30
N LYS A 75 -8.69 -1.50 -0.27
CA LYS A 75 -9.06 -2.14 0.99
C LYS A 75 -10.27 -1.44 1.59
N GLY A 76 -11.36 -2.19 1.77
CA GLY A 76 -12.60 -1.65 2.30
C GLY A 76 -13.58 -1.15 1.25
N GLU A 77 -13.32 -1.32 -0.05
CA GLU A 77 -14.25 -0.90 -1.13
C GLU A 77 -15.64 -1.53 -1.02
N GLU A 78 -15.72 -2.78 -0.51
CA GLU A 78 -17.00 -3.47 -0.29
C GLU A 78 -17.52 -3.30 1.15
N SER A 79 -16.63 -3.18 2.13
CA SER A 79 -16.99 -3.25 3.56
C SER A 79 -17.02 -1.90 4.29
N GLY A 80 -16.53 -0.83 3.67
CA GLY A 80 -16.29 0.47 4.31
C GLY A 80 -15.10 0.52 5.28
N HIS A 81 -14.39 -0.59 5.51
CA HIS A 81 -13.24 -0.64 6.44
C HIS A 81 -11.92 -0.36 5.72
N THR A 82 -11.63 0.91 5.47
CA THR A 82 -10.39 1.36 4.82
C THR A 82 -9.20 1.38 5.79
N GLN A 83 -7.99 1.33 5.24
CA GLN A 83 -6.73 1.39 5.99
C GLN A 83 -5.95 2.61 5.53
N LYS A 84 -5.80 3.61 6.41
CA LYS A 84 -5.05 4.84 6.13
C LYS A 84 -3.57 4.65 6.47
N VAL A 85 -2.69 5.05 5.55
CA VAL A 85 -1.24 5.03 5.74
C VAL A 85 -0.82 6.17 6.69
N LYS A 86 0.19 5.92 7.52
CA LYS A 86 0.68 6.86 8.55
C LYS A 86 2.17 7.11 8.45
#